data_AF-A0A1E1F613-F1
#
_entry.id   AF-A0A1E1F613-F1
#
_cell.length_a   1.000
_cell.length_b   1.000
_cell.length_c   1.000
_cell.angle_alpha   90.00
_cell.angle_beta   90.00
_cell.angle_gamma   90.00
#
_symmetry.space_group_name_H-M   'P 1'
#
loop_
_entity.id
_entity.type
_entity.pdbx_description
1 polymer ?
#
loop_
_entity_poly.entity_id
_entity_poly.type
_entity_poly.pdbx_seq_one_letter_code
_entity_poly.pdbx_strand_id
1 'polypeptide(L)'
;MIAAGRGLLILCLPGLVLLGGLPALLRGGQVDMMYWMTSALLLLAGAGWAMGRARLTLSLWLGMGAVGAVALLCALAAGRQPAQLPMLLLLILACAASAGGALLRWRWPVALGLLVVAGSVWFAARTEPARQARDRPALAVITALPLFWREGEQGLAARSDAPILTLLRRRFDVHPLDSALSPDLGRMSLLLIAQPRGMAAAELAAIDHWVRRGGQALILADPLLRWPSPLPLGDRRRAPPVSLLGPLLDHWGLRLLPVEQMGERRHFLPDGSLLTSMGASRFDIRSASCRGEASGLIARCRIGSGTAVLVADADMIDDRLWLADPDRPFAPDAWSADTPALVAQWLGRSLPGERQWVRSNEDLVKGVRWAILAGMIWAGLGWALFWRGKRRIPPGTYVAGRNEKPSKRD
;
A
#
# COMPACT_ATOMS: atom_id res chain seq x y z
N MET A 1 30.19 21.07 25.58
CA MET A 1 28.82 20.52 25.48
C MET A 1 28.16 20.75 24.11
N ILE A 2 28.17 21.96 23.54
CA ILE A 2 27.51 22.28 22.25
C ILE A 2 28.03 21.46 21.05
N ALA A 3 29.33 21.14 21.00
CA ALA A 3 29.92 20.33 19.93
C ALA A 3 29.53 18.84 19.99
N ALA A 4 29.38 18.28 21.20
CA ALA A 4 28.96 16.90 21.41
C ALA A 4 27.47 16.71 21.04
N GLY A 5 26.61 17.65 21.42
CA GLY A 5 25.20 17.65 21.04
C GLY A 5 24.98 17.73 19.53
N ARG A 6 25.82 18.50 18.81
CA ARG A 6 25.79 18.57 17.33
C ARG A 6 26.22 17.27 16.65
N GLY A 7 27.22 16.57 17.19
CA GLY A 7 27.67 15.27 16.66
C GLY A 7 26.60 14.19 16.84
N LEU A 8 25.94 14.15 18.00
CA LEU A 8 24.85 13.22 18.28
C LEU A 8 23.66 13.44 17.33
N LEU A 9 23.26 14.71 17.12
CA LEU A 9 22.13 15.05 16.24
C LEU A 9 22.40 14.65 14.78
N ILE A 10 23.65 14.73 14.32
CA ILE A 10 24.07 14.29 12.98
C ILE A 10 23.99 12.77 12.84
N LEU A 11 24.41 12.03 13.85
CA LEU A 11 24.35 10.57 13.87
C LEU A 11 22.90 10.06 13.84
N CYS A 12 22.00 10.76 14.55
CA CYS A 12 20.59 10.39 14.65
C CYS A 12 19.73 10.84 13.47
N LEU A 13 20.20 11.77 12.61
CA LEU A 13 19.39 12.38 11.56
C LEU A 13 18.75 11.36 10.59
N PRO A 14 19.47 10.35 10.05
CA PRO A 14 18.84 9.31 9.22
C PRO A 14 17.75 8.53 9.97
N GLY A 15 17.97 8.24 11.25
CA GLY A 15 16.99 7.57 12.10
C GLY A 15 15.74 8.42 12.34
N LEU A 16 15.89 9.74 12.56
CA LEU A 16 14.76 10.64 12.72
C LEU A 16 13.90 10.76 11.45
N VAL A 17 14.55 10.82 10.27
CA VAL A 17 13.82 10.78 8.98
C VAL A 17 13.02 9.49 8.87
N LEU A 18 13.66 8.35 9.17
CA LEU A 18 13.04 7.03 9.13
C LEU A 18 11.85 6.91 10.09
N LEU A 19 11.97 7.42 11.32
CA LEU A 19 10.89 7.43 12.31
C LEU A 19 9.70 8.29 11.88
N GLY A 20 9.93 9.36 11.11
CA GLY A 20 8.87 10.25 10.66
C GLY A 20 7.85 9.61 9.69
N GLY A 21 8.27 8.64 8.87
CA GLY A 21 7.38 7.94 7.91
C GLY A 21 6.75 6.65 8.44
N LEU A 22 7.25 6.12 9.56
CA LEU A 22 6.75 4.87 10.16
C LEU A 22 5.25 4.90 10.53
N PRO A 23 4.66 5.98 11.06
CA PRO A 23 3.23 6.01 11.38
C PRO A 23 2.31 5.77 10.18
N ALA A 24 2.68 6.25 8.99
CA ALA A 24 1.91 6.01 7.77
C ALA A 24 2.01 4.56 7.32
N LEU A 25 3.21 3.97 7.38
CA LEU A 25 3.42 2.54 7.12
C LEU A 25 2.64 1.67 8.11
N LEU A 26 2.62 2.01 9.40
CA LEU A 26 1.93 1.22 10.43
C LEU A 26 0.40 1.28 10.33
N ARG A 27 -0.16 2.31 9.68
CA ARG A 27 -1.60 2.45 9.52
C ARG A 27 -2.18 1.43 8.54
N GLY A 28 -1.57 1.31 7.35
CA GLY A 28 -2.04 0.41 6.30
C GLY A 28 -1.17 -0.83 6.09
N GLY A 29 0.04 -0.89 6.66
CA GLY A 29 1.00 -1.95 6.35
C GLY A 29 1.59 -1.85 4.93
N GLN A 30 1.29 -0.79 4.19
CA GLN A 30 1.86 -0.52 2.86
C GLN A 30 3.29 0.00 3.01
N VAL A 31 4.18 -0.47 2.16
CA VAL A 31 5.57 -0.03 2.04
C VAL A 31 5.66 0.94 0.87
N ASP A 32 5.55 2.24 1.17
CA ASP A 32 5.67 3.30 0.17
C ASP A 32 6.65 4.39 0.62
N MET A 33 7.72 4.59 -0.15
CA MET A 33 8.76 5.59 0.10
C MET A 33 8.21 7.02 0.19
N MET A 34 7.04 7.29 -0.41
CA MET A 34 6.34 8.56 -0.35
C MET A 34 6.02 9.00 1.08
N TYR A 35 5.84 8.05 2.01
CA TYR A 35 5.59 8.32 3.43
C TYR A 35 6.72 9.07 4.12
N TRP A 36 7.95 9.01 3.59
CA TRP A 36 9.12 9.67 4.16
C TRP A 36 9.44 11.03 3.53
N MET A 37 8.71 11.47 2.49
CA MET A 37 9.04 12.74 1.84
C MET A 37 8.87 13.95 2.75
N THR A 38 7.83 13.99 3.58
CA THR A 38 7.57 15.13 4.49
C THR A 38 8.63 15.22 5.58
N SER A 39 8.96 14.09 6.22
CA SER A 39 10.02 14.04 7.24
C SER A 39 11.38 14.34 6.64
N ALA A 40 11.69 13.82 5.45
CA ALA A 40 12.93 14.12 4.73
C ALA A 40 13.01 15.62 4.39
N LEU A 41 11.96 16.22 3.85
CA LEU A 41 11.94 17.64 3.47
C LEU A 41 12.24 18.53 4.69
N LEU A 42 11.53 18.34 5.80
CA LEU A 42 11.66 19.20 6.98
C LEU A 42 12.99 18.99 7.72
N LEU A 43 13.36 17.73 7.98
CA LEU A 43 14.54 17.41 8.78
C LEU A 43 15.84 17.68 8.03
N LEU A 44 15.90 17.37 6.73
CA LEU A 44 17.11 17.60 5.93
C LEU A 44 17.29 19.09 5.59
N ALA A 45 16.20 19.83 5.33
CA ALA A 45 16.29 21.29 5.17
C ALA A 45 16.75 21.98 6.47
N GLY A 46 16.19 21.58 7.61
CA GLY A 46 16.60 22.10 8.93
C GLY A 46 18.06 21.76 9.25
N ALA A 47 18.49 20.53 8.99
CA ALA A 47 19.87 20.09 9.17
C ALA A 47 20.84 20.86 8.25
N GLY A 48 20.49 21.02 6.98
CA GLY A 48 21.24 21.83 6.03
C GLY A 48 21.39 23.28 6.50
N TRP A 49 20.31 23.90 6.96
CA TRP A 49 20.32 25.27 7.51
C TRP A 49 21.23 25.41 8.73
N ALA A 50 21.16 24.45 9.65
CA ALA A 50 21.99 24.44 10.87
C ALA A 50 23.48 24.25 10.56
N MET A 51 23.81 23.44 9.53
CA MET A 51 25.19 23.15 9.11
C MET A 51 25.79 24.25 8.23
N GLY A 52 24.97 24.93 7.42
CA GLY A 52 25.38 25.98 6.49
C GLY A 52 26.25 25.47 5.32
N ARG A 53 26.55 26.38 4.39
CA ARG A 53 27.31 26.08 3.15
C ARG A 53 28.64 25.37 3.39
N ALA A 54 29.35 25.69 4.47
CA ALA A 54 30.66 25.09 4.76
C ALA A 54 30.63 23.56 4.95
N ARG A 55 29.44 22.98 5.18
CA ARG A 55 29.21 21.55 5.37
C ARG A 55 28.16 21.00 4.40
N LEU A 56 28.03 21.62 3.21
CA LEU A 56 27.08 21.17 2.19
C LEU A 56 27.33 19.70 1.79
N THR A 57 28.60 19.30 1.62
CA THR A 57 28.97 17.91 1.27
C THR A 57 28.51 16.92 2.34
N LEU A 58 28.71 17.24 3.61
CA LEU A 58 28.20 16.44 4.73
C LEU A 58 26.67 16.39 4.74
N SER A 59 25.99 17.50 4.42
CA SER A 59 24.51 17.57 4.38
C SER A 59 23.93 16.68 3.28
N LEU A 60 24.55 16.67 2.10
CA LEU A 60 24.18 15.77 0.99
C LEU A 60 24.46 14.30 1.34
N TRP A 61 25.60 14.04 1.98
CA TRP A 61 25.96 12.69 2.44
C TRP A 61 24.93 12.12 3.43
N LEU A 62 24.50 12.92 4.40
CA LEU A 62 23.46 12.53 5.36
C LEU A 62 22.10 12.32 4.68
N GLY A 63 21.75 13.16 3.70
CA GLY A 63 20.53 12.99 2.91
C GLY A 63 20.52 11.65 2.17
N MET A 64 21.63 11.30 1.51
CA MET A 64 21.78 10.01 0.82
C MET A 64 21.69 8.83 1.80
N GLY A 65 22.28 8.96 3.00
CA GLY A 65 22.18 7.95 4.05
C GLY A 65 20.76 7.76 4.57
N ALA A 66 20.00 8.85 4.70
CA ALA A 66 18.58 8.78 5.09
C ALA A 66 17.75 8.03 4.04
N VAL A 67 17.93 8.34 2.75
CA VAL A 67 17.26 7.63 1.66
C VAL A 67 17.67 6.15 1.60
N GLY A 68 18.97 5.86 1.76
CA GLY A 68 19.48 4.49 1.82
C GLY A 68 18.90 3.68 2.99
N ALA A 69 18.76 4.30 4.17
CA ALA A 69 18.11 3.67 5.33
C ALA A 69 16.63 3.37 5.06
N VAL A 70 15.89 4.32 4.48
CA VAL A 70 14.48 4.11 4.08
C VAL A 70 14.37 3.01 3.02
N ALA A 71 15.25 3.00 2.02
CA ALA A 71 15.27 1.95 1.00
C ALA A 71 15.56 0.57 1.59
N LEU A 72 16.51 0.48 2.53
CA LEU A 72 16.82 -0.75 3.24
C LEU A 72 15.64 -1.26 4.07
N LEU A 73 14.96 -0.36 4.81
CA LEU A 73 13.74 -0.69 5.54
C LEU A 73 12.67 -1.26 4.59
N CYS A 74 12.40 -0.55 3.48
CA CYS A 74 11.39 -0.97 2.51
C CYS A 74 11.74 -2.34 1.91
N ALA A 75 12.99 -2.55 1.52
CA ALA A 75 13.46 -3.78 0.91
C ALA A 75 13.32 -4.99 1.85
N LEU A 76 13.68 -4.81 3.13
CA LEU A 76 13.60 -5.86 4.14
C LEU A 76 12.14 -6.13 4.55
N ALA A 77 11.33 -5.09 4.76
CA ALA A 77 9.95 -5.24 5.20
C ALA A 77 9.03 -5.88 4.13
N ALA A 78 9.22 -5.53 2.86
CA ALA A 78 8.45 -6.10 1.74
C ALA A 78 9.09 -7.37 1.15
N GLY A 79 10.36 -7.67 1.48
CA GLY A 79 11.14 -8.75 0.88
C GLY A 79 11.31 -8.63 -0.64
N ARG A 80 11.20 -7.40 -1.17
CA ARG A 80 11.31 -7.04 -2.60
C ARG A 80 11.98 -5.68 -2.73
N GLN A 81 12.65 -5.44 -3.85
CA GLN A 81 13.26 -4.13 -4.08
C GLN A 81 12.18 -3.05 -4.18
N PRO A 82 12.38 -1.87 -3.56
CA PRO A 82 11.43 -0.77 -3.68
C PRO A 82 11.36 -0.28 -5.13
N ALA A 83 10.21 0.28 -5.50
CA ALA A 83 10.04 0.85 -6.82
C ALA A 83 11.08 1.96 -7.09
N GLN A 84 11.67 1.95 -8.29
CA GLN A 84 12.78 2.85 -8.64
C GLN A 84 12.37 4.32 -8.69
N LEU A 85 11.17 4.60 -9.22
CA LEU A 85 10.66 5.96 -9.36
C LEU A 85 10.52 6.69 -8.01
N PRO A 86 9.78 6.19 -7.00
CA PRO A 86 9.66 6.88 -5.72
C PRO A 86 11.01 6.97 -4.98
N MET A 87 11.91 6.00 -5.17
CA MET A 87 13.27 6.07 -4.63
C MET A 87 14.05 7.26 -5.21
N LEU A 88 14.01 7.45 -6.54
CA LEU A 88 14.65 8.57 -7.21
C LEU A 88 14.03 9.91 -6.80
N LEU A 89 12.71 9.98 -6.67
CA LEU A 89 12.00 11.19 -6.23
C LEU A 89 12.40 11.57 -4.79
N LEU A 90 12.46 10.60 -3.89
CA LEU A 90 12.90 10.83 -2.51
C LEU A 90 14.37 11.28 -2.45
N LEU A 91 15.24 10.71 -3.30
CA LEU A 91 16.64 11.12 -3.41
C LEU A 91 16.79 12.57 -3.91
N ILE A 92 16.07 12.93 -4.98
CA ILE A 92 16.08 14.30 -5.53
C ILE A 92 15.59 15.29 -4.48
N LEU A 93 14.49 14.97 -3.80
CA LEU A 93 13.93 15.79 -2.73
C LEU A 93 14.92 15.94 -1.57
N ALA A 94 15.54 14.85 -1.11
CA ALA A 94 16.52 14.86 -0.03
C ALA A 94 17.73 15.75 -0.36
N CYS A 95 18.26 15.64 -1.58
CA CYS A 95 19.37 16.48 -2.06
C CYS A 95 18.96 17.95 -2.16
N ALA A 96 17.79 18.25 -2.74
CA ALA A 96 17.28 19.61 -2.88
C ALA A 96 17.00 20.26 -1.52
N ALA A 97 16.42 19.53 -0.57
CA ALA A 97 16.16 19.99 0.80
C ALA A 97 17.47 20.29 1.54
N SER A 98 18.43 19.36 1.53
CA SER A 98 19.76 19.54 2.14
C SER A 98 20.50 20.74 1.56
N ALA A 99 20.49 20.90 0.23
CA ALA A 99 21.17 22.01 -0.45
C ALA A 99 20.46 23.35 -0.23
N GLY A 100 19.13 23.37 -0.35
CA GLY A 100 18.31 24.56 -0.11
C GLY A 100 18.49 25.10 1.30
N GLY A 101 18.40 24.23 2.31
CA GLY A 101 18.67 24.59 3.70
C GLY A 101 20.07 25.20 3.90
N ALA A 102 21.11 24.53 3.38
CA ALA A 102 22.50 24.97 3.55
C ALA A 102 22.83 26.31 2.85
N LEU A 103 22.14 26.63 1.75
CA LEU A 103 22.34 27.85 0.97
C LEU A 103 21.47 29.03 1.44
N LEU A 104 20.46 28.78 2.27
CA LEU A 104 19.44 29.77 2.67
C LEU A 104 20.04 31.06 3.27
N ARG A 105 21.14 30.94 4.03
CA ARG A 105 21.80 32.08 4.68
C ARG A 105 22.68 32.93 3.76
N TRP A 106 23.00 32.44 2.55
CA TRP A 106 23.96 33.08 1.64
C TRP A 106 23.35 33.46 0.29
N ARG A 107 22.63 32.53 -0.34
CA ARG A 107 21.93 32.76 -1.63
C ARG A 107 20.46 32.39 -1.47
N TRP A 108 19.74 33.20 -0.71
CA TRP A 108 18.33 33.00 -0.42
C TRP A 108 17.44 32.77 -1.67
N PRO A 109 17.63 33.42 -2.85
CA PRO A 109 16.77 33.14 -4.00
C PRO A 109 17.00 31.75 -4.59
N VAL A 110 18.25 31.26 -4.60
CA VAL A 110 18.58 29.90 -5.08
C VAL A 110 18.04 28.85 -4.10
N ALA A 111 18.19 29.13 -2.79
CA ALA A 111 17.64 28.27 -1.74
C ALA A 111 16.12 28.17 -1.82
N LEU A 112 15.43 29.29 -2.02
CA LEU A 112 13.98 29.33 -2.21
C LEU A 112 13.57 28.55 -3.47
N GLY A 113 14.27 28.72 -4.59
CA GLY A 113 14.03 27.95 -5.81
C GLY A 113 14.15 26.44 -5.60
N LEU A 114 15.19 25.97 -4.90
CA LEU A 114 15.36 24.55 -4.59
C LEU A 114 14.26 24.00 -3.67
N LEU A 115 13.84 24.77 -2.66
CA LEU A 115 12.77 24.36 -1.75
C LEU A 115 11.41 24.37 -2.44
N VAL A 116 11.15 25.32 -3.33
CA VAL A 116 9.94 25.36 -4.17
C VAL A 116 9.90 24.14 -5.09
N VAL A 117 10.99 23.83 -5.80
CA VAL A 117 11.08 22.63 -6.64
C VAL A 117 10.86 21.37 -5.82
N ALA A 118 11.49 21.24 -4.64
CA ALA A 118 11.28 20.10 -3.75
C ALA A 118 9.81 19.98 -3.30
N GLY A 119 9.17 21.11 -2.97
CA GLY A 119 7.75 21.18 -2.64
C GLY A 119 6.83 20.81 -3.81
N SER A 120 7.15 21.25 -5.03
CA SER A 120 6.42 20.90 -6.25
C SER A 120 6.57 19.42 -6.59
N VAL A 121 7.77 18.85 -6.46
CA VAL A 121 8.01 17.40 -6.64
C VAL A 121 7.23 16.60 -5.61
N TRP A 122 7.26 17.00 -4.33
CA TRP A 122 6.47 16.37 -3.28
C TRP A 122 4.96 16.42 -3.58
N PHE A 123 4.46 17.56 -4.07
CA PHE A 123 3.05 17.71 -4.41
C PHE A 123 2.66 16.86 -5.63
N ALA A 124 3.47 16.86 -6.68
CA ALA A 124 3.23 16.10 -7.90
C ALA A 124 3.37 14.59 -7.71
N ALA A 125 4.20 14.16 -6.76
CA ALA A 125 4.44 12.74 -6.48
C ALA A 125 3.36 12.10 -5.59
N ARG A 126 2.38 12.87 -5.08
CA ARG A 126 1.27 12.33 -4.28
C ARG A 126 0.53 11.25 -5.06
N THR A 127 0.13 10.18 -4.36
CA THR A 127 -0.68 9.10 -4.91
C THR A 127 -1.99 9.67 -5.47
N GLU A 128 -2.21 9.46 -6.77
CA GLU A 128 -3.46 9.89 -7.38
C GLU A 128 -4.60 8.98 -6.90
N PRO A 129 -5.77 9.54 -6.56
CA PRO A 129 -6.93 8.74 -6.22
C PRO A 129 -7.38 7.91 -7.43
N ALA A 130 -8.04 6.79 -7.17
CA ALA A 130 -8.60 5.91 -8.17
C ALA A 130 -9.60 6.69 -9.06
N ARG A 131 -9.10 7.14 -10.22
CA ARG A 131 -9.91 7.86 -11.21
C ARG A 131 -10.95 6.94 -11.83
N GLN A 132 -12.07 7.54 -12.22
CA GLN A 132 -13.11 6.88 -12.98
C GLN A 132 -12.61 6.53 -14.38
N ALA A 133 -12.81 5.27 -14.78
CA ALA A 133 -12.57 4.82 -16.14
C ALA A 133 -13.63 5.42 -17.08
N ARG A 134 -13.20 5.75 -18.31
CA ARG A 134 -14.10 6.24 -19.36
C ARG A 134 -15.07 5.17 -19.83
N ASP A 135 -14.53 3.98 -20.10
CA ASP A 135 -15.29 2.79 -20.43
C ASP A 135 -15.57 1.98 -19.17
N ARG A 136 -16.85 1.70 -18.91
CA ARG A 136 -17.35 1.01 -17.72
C ARG A 136 -18.34 -0.06 -18.18
N PRO A 137 -17.91 -1.33 -18.30
CA PRO A 137 -18.79 -2.39 -18.76
C PRO A 137 -19.83 -2.70 -17.67
N ALA A 138 -21.00 -3.17 -18.10
CA ALA A 138 -22.06 -3.55 -17.20
C ALA A 138 -21.64 -4.75 -16.35
N LEU A 139 -21.77 -4.63 -15.03
CA LEU A 139 -21.49 -5.66 -14.03
C LEU A 139 -22.77 -5.99 -13.29
N ALA A 140 -23.28 -7.20 -13.49
CA ALA A 140 -24.36 -7.74 -12.67
C ALA A 140 -23.81 -8.11 -11.29
N VAL A 141 -24.54 -7.80 -10.23
CA VAL A 141 -24.19 -8.20 -8.86
C VAL A 141 -25.37 -8.89 -8.19
N ILE A 142 -25.19 -10.13 -7.77
CA ILE A 142 -26.15 -10.89 -6.96
C ILE A 142 -25.52 -11.13 -5.59
N THR A 143 -26.16 -10.65 -4.53
CA THR A 143 -25.60 -10.72 -3.17
C THR A 143 -26.67 -10.68 -2.10
N ALA A 144 -26.43 -11.37 -0.97
CA ALA A 144 -27.19 -11.16 0.26
C ALA A 144 -26.46 -10.22 1.24
N LEU A 145 -25.21 -9.86 0.96
CA LEU A 145 -24.42 -8.95 1.78
C LEU A 145 -24.99 -7.53 1.63
N PRO A 146 -24.88 -6.70 2.68
CA PRO A 146 -25.35 -5.32 2.65
C PRO A 146 -24.41 -4.41 1.85
N LEU A 147 -24.27 -4.69 0.55
CA LEU A 147 -23.40 -3.93 -0.33
C LEU A 147 -24.09 -2.68 -0.89
N PHE A 148 -25.41 -2.73 -1.09
CA PHE A 148 -26.21 -1.64 -1.68
C PHE A 148 -27.08 -0.90 -0.66
N TRP A 149 -27.09 -1.36 0.59
CA TRP A 149 -27.88 -0.77 1.66
C TRP A 149 -27.16 -0.88 3.02
N ARG A 150 -27.53 0.01 3.94
CA ARG A 150 -27.13 -0.03 5.35
C ARG A 150 -28.11 -0.91 6.13
N GLU A 151 -27.59 -1.94 6.80
CA GLU A 151 -28.43 -2.79 7.65
C GLU A 151 -28.98 -2.01 8.85
N GLY A 152 -30.25 -2.27 9.20
CA GLY A 152 -30.92 -1.63 10.33
C GLY A 152 -31.63 -0.32 9.99
N GLU A 153 -31.34 0.30 8.85
CA GLU A 153 -32.04 1.49 8.36
C GLU A 153 -33.16 1.10 7.38
N GLN A 154 -34.16 1.97 7.22
CA GLN A 154 -35.32 1.72 6.35
C GLN A 154 -35.51 2.84 5.32
N GLY A 155 -36.16 2.50 4.21
CA GLY A 155 -36.51 3.45 3.14
C GLY A 155 -35.31 3.89 2.31
N LEU A 156 -35.46 5.02 1.60
CA LEU A 156 -34.44 5.56 0.69
C LEU A 156 -33.13 5.93 1.41
N ALA A 157 -33.21 6.30 2.69
CA ALA A 157 -32.04 6.62 3.51
C ALA A 157 -31.11 5.42 3.72
N ALA A 158 -31.65 4.20 3.67
CA ALA A 158 -30.86 2.99 3.81
C ALA A 158 -30.00 2.69 2.58
N ARG A 159 -30.28 3.28 1.40
CA ARG A 159 -29.53 2.99 0.18
C ARG A 159 -28.16 3.66 0.25
N SER A 160 -27.13 2.85 0.44
CA SER A 160 -25.74 3.28 0.50
C SER A 160 -24.87 2.18 -0.08
N ASP A 161 -23.95 2.56 -0.97
CA ASP A 161 -22.96 1.62 -1.45
C ASP A 161 -21.90 1.38 -0.35
N ALA A 162 -21.52 0.12 -0.15
CA ALA A 162 -20.33 -0.23 0.61
C ALA A 162 -19.07 0.35 -0.08
N PRO A 163 -17.96 0.58 0.65
CA PRO A 163 -16.73 1.14 0.07
C PRO A 163 -16.22 0.38 -1.16
N ILE A 164 -16.35 -0.96 -1.16
CA ILE A 164 -15.96 -1.80 -2.30
C ILE A 164 -16.80 -1.51 -3.55
N LEU A 165 -18.11 -1.34 -3.43
CA LEU A 165 -18.97 -0.99 -4.56
C LEU A 165 -18.69 0.42 -5.07
N THR A 166 -18.44 1.35 -4.15
CA THR A 166 -18.08 2.73 -4.49
C THR A 166 -16.81 2.76 -5.37
N LEU A 167 -15.83 1.89 -5.08
CA LEU A 167 -14.65 1.69 -5.94
C LEU A 167 -14.99 1.00 -7.26
N LEU A 168 -15.77 -0.08 -7.23
CA LEU A 168 -16.14 -0.81 -8.45
C LEU A 168 -16.92 0.07 -9.43
N ARG A 169 -17.79 0.98 -8.97
CA ARG A 169 -18.50 1.94 -9.83
C ARG A 169 -17.59 2.89 -10.61
N ARG A 170 -16.33 3.07 -10.17
CA ARG A 170 -15.31 3.82 -10.93
C ARG A 170 -14.84 3.04 -12.16
N ARG A 171 -15.02 1.72 -12.20
CA ARG A 171 -14.51 0.83 -13.26
C ARG A 171 -15.61 0.09 -14.02
N PHE A 172 -16.77 -0.07 -13.41
CA PHE A 172 -17.90 -0.83 -13.93
C PHE A 172 -19.18 0.00 -13.81
N ASP A 173 -20.16 -0.30 -14.67
CA ASP A 173 -21.53 0.13 -14.48
C ASP A 173 -22.25 -0.96 -13.67
N VAL A 174 -22.33 -0.75 -12.35
CA VAL A 174 -22.75 -1.79 -11.40
C VAL A 174 -24.26 -1.83 -11.28
N HIS A 175 -24.84 -2.98 -11.63
CA HIS A 175 -26.29 -3.26 -11.59
C HIS A 175 -26.59 -4.37 -10.57
N PRO A 176 -27.31 -4.08 -9.47
CA PRO A 176 -27.81 -5.12 -8.58
C PRO A 176 -28.87 -5.95 -9.30
N LEU A 177 -28.81 -7.27 -9.17
CA LEU A 177 -29.82 -8.21 -9.66
C LEU A 177 -30.36 -9.05 -8.50
N ASP A 178 -31.68 -9.15 -8.42
CA ASP A 178 -32.33 -9.98 -7.39
C ASP A 178 -32.37 -11.47 -7.77
N SER A 179 -32.34 -11.78 -9.07
CA SER A 179 -32.42 -13.16 -9.59
C SER A 179 -31.57 -13.36 -10.83
N ALA A 180 -30.98 -14.56 -10.94
CA ALA A 180 -30.24 -14.98 -12.13
C ALA A 180 -31.13 -15.28 -13.35
N LEU A 181 -32.46 -15.36 -13.16
CA LEU A 181 -33.42 -15.50 -14.25
C LEU A 181 -33.76 -14.17 -14.94
N SER A 182 -33.27 -13.04 -14.42
CA SER A 182 -33.50 -11.74 -15.04
C SER A 182 -33.00 -11.72 -16.49
N PRO A 183 -33.81 -11.21 -17.45
CA PRO A 183 -33.37 -11.07 -18.83
C PRO A 183 -32.17 -10.12 -18.96
N ASP A 184 -31.96 -9.23 -17.99
CA ASP A 184 -30.84 -8.28 -17.98
C ASP A 184 -29.48 -8.99 -17.86
N LEU A 185 -29.41 -10.14 -17.17
CA LEU A 185 -28.17 -10.92 -17.09
C LEU A 185 -27.69 -11.36 -18.47
N GLY A 186 -28.60 -11.68 -19.39
CA GLY A 186 -28.28 -12.05 -20.77
C GLY A 186 -27.66 -10.91 -21.60
N ARG A 187 -27.78 -9.65 -21.15
CA ARG A 187 -27.20 -8.46 -21.80
C ARG A 187 -25.84 -8.07 -21.22
N MET A 188 -25.43 -8.69 -20.12
CA MET A 188 -24.19 -8.40 -19.41
C MET A 188 -23.17 -9.52 -19.62
N SER A 189 -21.89 -9.17 -19.64
CA SER A 189 -20.78 -10.12 -19.78
C SER A 189 -20.08 -10.46 -18.47
N LEU A 190 -20.35 -9.69 -17.41
CA LEU A 190 -19.70 -9.80 -16.10
C LEU A 190 -20.74 -10.01 -15.00
N LEU A 191 -20.45 -10.96 -14.11
CA LEU A 191 -21.30 -11.30 -12.96
C LEU A 191 -20.45 -11.43 -11.70
N LEU A 192 -20.79 -10.67 -10.65
CA LEU A 192 -20.29 -10.85 -9.30
C LEU A 192 -21.38 -11.51 -8.46
N ILE A 193 -21.11 -12.71 -7.94
CA ILE A 193 -21.95 -13.38 -6.94
C ILE A 193 -21.20 -13.32 -5.62
N ALA A 194 -21.71 -12.55 -4.65
CA ALA A 194 -21.08 -12.41 -3.35
C ALA A 194 -22.02 -12.91 -2.25
N GLN A 195 -21.77 -14.12 -1.74
CA GLN A 195 -22.57 -14.76 -0.69
C GLN A 195 -24.09 -14.58 -0.88
N PRO A 196 -24.68 -15.12 -1.96
CA PRO A 196 -26.09 -14.90 -2.27
C PRO A 196 -27.00 -15.65 -1.29
N ARG A 197 -28.30 -15.32 -1.35
CA ARG A 197 -29.33 -16.13 -0.69
C ARG A 197 -29.46 -17.48 -1.37
N GLY A 198 -30.20 -18.41 -0.75
CA GLY A 198 -30.53 -19.67 -1.38
C GLY A 198 -31.24 -19.43 -2.72
N MET A 199 -30.66 -19.95 -3.79
CA MET A 199 -31.18 -19.80 -5.15
C MET A 199 -31.94 -21.06 -5.57
N ALA A 200 -32.96 -20.91 -6.40
CA ALA A 200 -33.68 -22.05 -6.95
C ALA A 200 -32.78 -22.83 -7.93
N ALA A 201 -33.08 -24.11 -8.16
CA ALA A 201 -32.32 -24.93 -9.12
C ALA A 201 -32.29 -24.31 -10.53
N ALA A 202 -33.39 -23.67 -10.96
CA ALA A 202 -33.47 -22.96 -12.23
C ALA A 202 -32.51 -21.76 -12.31
N GLU A 203 -32.28 -21.05 -11.20
CA GLU A 203 -31.33 -19.94 -11.14
C GLU A 203 -29.88 -20.43 -11.23
N LEU A 204 -29.54 -21.50 -10.52
CA LEU A 204 -28.22 -22.12 -10.59
C LEU A 204 -27.93 -22.62 -12.02
N ALA A 205 -28.91 -23.25 -12.66
CA ALA A 205 -28.81 -23.67 -14.05
C ALA A 205 -28.68 -22.48 -15.03
N ALA A 206 -29.37 -21.37 -14.77
CA ALA A 206 -29.23 -20.16 -15.56
C ALA A 206 -27.83 -19.54 -15.47
N ILE A 207 -27.23 -19.53 -14.27
CA ILE A 207 -25.84 -19.10 -14.05
C ILE A 207 -24.89 -20.03 -14.82
N ASP A 208 -25.02 -21.35 -14.65
CA ASP A 208 -24.19 -22.33 -15.36
C ASP A 208 -24.25 -22.13 -16.88
N HIS A 209 -25.45 -22.04 -17.44
CA HIS A 209 -25.64 -21.85 -18.87
C HIS A 209 -25.12 -20.50 -19.36
N TRP A 210 -25.29 -19.42 -18.58
CA TRP A 210 -24.75 -18.11 -18.90
C TRP A 210 -23.21 -18.12 -18.94
N VAL A 211 -22.54 -18.72 -17.95
CA VAL A 211 -21.07 -18.86 -17.94
C VAL A 211 -20.65 -19.71 -19.14
N ARG A 212 -21.30 -20.86 -19.39
CA ARG A 212 -20.96 -21.74 -20.53
C ARG A 212 -21.02 -21.04 -21.89
N ARG A 213 -21.87 -20.04 -22.06
CA ARG A 213 -21.98 -19.24 -23.30
C ARG A 213 -20.94 -18.12 -23.43
N GLY A 214 -20.03 -17.96 -22.48
CA GLY A 214 -18.96 -16.96 -22.53
C GLY A 214 -18.99 -15.91 -21.43
N GLY A 215 -19.92 -16.01 -20.47
CA GLY A 215 -19.95 -15.11 -19.31
C GLY A 215 -18.72 -15.24 -18.41
N GLN A 216 -18.33 -14.14 -17.77
CA GLN A 216 -17.25 -14.11 -16.78
C GLN A 216 -17.82 -13.89 -15.37
N ALA A 217 -17.65 -14.87 -14.49
CA ALA A 217 -18.15 -14.81 -13.13
C ALA A 217 -17.02 -14.65 -12.10
N LEU A 218 -17.24 -13.79 -11.11
CA LEU A 218 -16.52 -13.79 -9.84
C LEU A 218 -17.48 -14.27 -8.75
N ILE A 219 -17.15 -15.37 -8.07
CA ILE A 219 -17.97 -15.96 -7.01
C ILE A 219 -17.22 -15.92 -5.70
N LEU A 220 -17.76 -15.21 -4.72
CA LEU A 220 -17.27 -15.18 -3.34
C LEU A 220 -18.19 -16.08 -2.50
N ALA A 221 -17.65 -17.22 -2.08
CA ALA A 221 -18.38 -18.27 -1.38
C ALA A 221 -17.71 -18.59 -0.05
N ASP A 222 -18.38 -18.21 1.04
CA ASP A 222 -17.83 -18.31 2.38
C ASP A 222 -18.47 -19.45 3.18
N PRO A 223 -17.71 -20.41 3.71
CA PRO A 223 -18.26 -21.47 4.55
C PRO A 223 -18.52 -21.03 5.99
N LEU A 224 -18.06 -19.84 6.41
CA LEU A 224 -18.28 -19.28 7.74
C LEU A 224 -18.18 -17.75 7.71
N LEU A 225 -19.23 -17.10 7.21
CA LEU A 225 -19.28 -15.65 7.06
C LEU A 225 -19.17 -14.93 8.42
N ARG A 226 -18.21 -14.03 8.54
CA ARG A 226 -17.93 -13.16 9.72
C ARG A 226 -18.26 -11.69 9.46
N TRP A 227 -19.13 -11.44 8.50
CA TRP A 227 -19.69 -10.12 8.21
C TRP A 227 -20.44 -9.54 9.42
N PRO A 228 -20.18 -8.27 9.82
CA PRO A 228 -20.88 -7.62 10.92
C PRO A 228 -22.33 -7.40 10.56
N SER A 229 -23.23 -7.73 11.48
CA SER A 229 -24.65 -7.42 11.31
C SER A 229 -25.24 -7.00 12.65
N PRO A 230 -26.01 -5.89 12.70
CA PRO A 230 -26.79 -5.52 13.87
C PRO A 230 -28.05 -6.37 14.00
N LEU A 231 -28.38 -7.19 12.99
CA LEU A 231 -29.58 -8.03 12.97
C LEU A 231 -29.38 -9.31 13.78
N PRO A 232 -30.43 -9.79 14.49
CA PRO A 232 -30.34 -11.01 15.27
C PRO A 232 -30.08 -12.23 14.36
N LEU A 233 -29.51 -13.29 14.96
CA LEU A 233 -29.35 -14.57 14.29
C LEU A 233 -30.73 -15.09 13.86
N GLY A 234 -30.84 -15.54 12.60
CA GLY A 234 -32.09 -16.01 12.02
C GLY A 234 -32.95 -14.95 11.33
N ASP A 235 -32.61 -13.66 11.41
CA ASP A 235 -33.29 -12.62 10.61
C ASP A 235 -33.07 -12.90 9.11
N ARG A 236 -34.16 -12.98 8.35
CA ARG A 236 -34.13 -13.25 6.90
C ARG A 236 -33.39 -12.18 6.12
N ARG A 237 -33.25 -10.97 6.63
CA ARG A 237 -32.51 -9.88 5.96
C ARG A 237 -31.00 -10.06 6.08
N ARG A 238 -30.53 -10.78 7.09
CA ARG A 238 -29.10 -11.09 7.25
C ARG A 238 -28.63 -12.01 6.13
N ALA A 239 -27.37 -11.83 5.70
CA ALA A 239 -26.73 -12.73 4.77
C ALA A 239 -26.59 -14.15 5.37
N PRO A 240 -26.68 -15.22 4.56
CA PRO A 240 -26.48 -16.58 5.05
C PRO A 240 -25.09 -16.76 5.68
N PRO A 241 -25.00 -17.38 6.88
CA PRO A 241 -23.72 -17.58 7.57
C PRO A 241 -22.79 -18.58 6.85
N VAL A 242 -23.33 -19.34 5.90
CA VAL A 242 -22.59 -20.30 5.07
C VAL A 242 -23.05 -20.17 3.62
N SER A 243 -22.16 -20.47 2.67
CA SER A 243 -22.47 -20.39 1.26
C SER A 243 -23.47 -21.48 0.86
N LEU A 244 -24.50 -21.07 0.13
CA LEU A 244 -25.55 -21.94 -0.38
C LEU A 244 -25.35 -22.32 -1.85
N LEU A 245 -24.17 -22.03 -2.40
CA LEU A 245 -23.81 -22.33 -3.80
C LEU A 245 -23.30 -23.76 -4.02
N GLY A 246 -23.31 -24.60 -2.98
CA GLY A 246 -22.83 -25.99 -3.02
C GLY A 246 -23.24 -26.78 -4.27
N PRO A 247 -24.53 -26.81 -4.67
CA PRO A 247 -24.95 -27.55 -5.85
C PRO A 247 -24.30 -27.09 -7.17
N LEU A 248 -24.09 -25.78 -7.34
CA LEU A 248 -23.41 -25.21 -8.50
C LEU A 248 -21.91 -25.55 -8.48
N LEU A 249 -21.28 -25.41 -7.30
CA LEU A 249 -19.87 -25.74 -7.10
C LEU A 249 -19.61 -27.22 -7.38
N ASP A 250 -20.43 -28.11 -6.82
CA ASP A 250 -20.33 -29.56 -7.02
C ASP A 250 -20.53 -29.91 -8.51
N HIS A 251 -21.47 -29.25 -9.20
CA HIS A 251 -21.68 -29.42 -10.64
C HIS A 251 -20.45 -29.02 -11.47
N TRP A 252 -19.70 -28.02 -11.03
CA TRP A 252 -18.43 -27.60 -11.64
C TRP A 252 -17.22 -28.42 -11.15
N GLY A 253 -17.43 -29.38 -10.24
CA GLY A 253 -16.39 -30.23 -9.68
C GLY A 253 -15.51 -29.54 -8.63
N LEU A 254 -16.07 -28.58 -7.89
CA LEU A 254 -15.45 -27.97 -6.71
C LEU A 254 -16.28 -28.28 -5.46
N ARG A 255 -15.60 -28.51 -4.34
CA ARG A 255 -16.25 -28.59 -3.04
C ARG A 255 -15.64 -27.55 -2.11
N LEU A 256 -16.48 -26.68 -1.56
CA LEU A 256 -16.05 -25.74 -0.52
C LEU A 256 -15.86 -26.51 0.79
N LEU A 257 -14.65 -26.49 1.33
CA LEU A 257 -14.35 -27.17 2.59
C LEU A 257 -14.73 -26.31 3.80
N PRO A 258 -14.90 -26.91 4.99
CA PRO A 258 -15.02 -26.16 6.24
C PRO A 258 -13.76 -25.34 6.56
N VAL A 259 -13.93 -24.29 7.35
CA VAL A 259 -12.81 -23.47 7.85
C VAL A 259 -11.90 -24.30 8.75
N GLU A 260 -10.61 -24.32 8.46
CA GLU A 260 -9.61 -25.01 9.29
C GLU A 260 -9.06 -24.12 10.40
N GLN A 261 -8.96 -22.81 10.15
CA GLN A 261 -8.34 -21.87 11.07
C GLN A 261 -9.14 -20.57 11.12
N MET A 262 -9.45 -20.15 12.34
CA MET A 262 -10.20 -18.93 12.62
C MET A 262 -9.25 -17.72 12.68
N GLY A 263 -9.79 -16.55 12.37
CA GLY A 263 -9.12 -15.26 12.54
C GLY A 263 -8.67 -14.61 11.23
N GLU A 264 -8.14 -13.39 11.37
CA GLU A 264 -7.63 -12.61 10.25
C GLU A 264 -6.34 -13.23 9.71
N ARG A 265 -6.25 -13.36 8.39
CA ARG A 265 -5.05 -13.86 7.71
C ARG A 265 -4.73 -13.06 6.47
N ARG A 266 -3.43 -12.86 6.26
CA ARG A 266 -2.86 -12.16 5.11
C ARG A 266 -2.29 -13.19 4.15
N HIS A 267 -2.82 -13.22 2.93
CA HIS A 267 -2.44 -14.11 1.86
C HIS A 267 -1.68 -13.32 0.80
N PHE A 268 -0.40 -13.62 0.64
CA PHE A 268 0.38 -13.11 -0.47
C PHE A 268 0.20 -14.02 -1.68
N LEU A 269 -0.37 -13.47 -2.75
CA LEU A 269 -0.50 -14.16 -4.02
C LEU A 269 0.85 -14.25 -4.75
N PRO A 270 1.01 -15.12 -5.76
CA PRO A 270 2.29 -15.30 -6.46
C PRO A 270 2.85 -14.03 -7.13
N ASP A 271 1.98 -13.12 -7.54
CA ASP A 271 2.34 -11.80 -8.09
C ASP A 271 2.80 -10.81 -6.99
N GLY A 272 2.55 -11.13 -5.72
CA GLY A 272 2.83 -10.31 -4.54
C GLY A 272 1.67 -9.46 -4.07
N SER A 273 0.53 -9.53 -4.74
CA SER A 273 -0.69 -8.87 -4.29
C SER A 273 -1.12 -9.45 -2.94
N LEU A 274 -1.61 -8.57 -2.07
CA LEU A 274 -2.05 -8.94 -0.72
C LEU A 274 -3.57 -9.07 -0.67
N LEU A 275 -4.05 -10.22 -0.23
CA LEU A 275 -5.45 -10.46 0.10
C LEU A 275 -5.57 -10.72 1.60
N THR A 276 -6.49 -10.04 2.28
CA THR A 276 -6.79 -10.31 3.69
C THR A 276 -8.14 -11.01 3.80
N SER A 277 -8.21 -12.06 4.62
CA SER A 277 -9.42 -12.86 4.85
C SER A 277 -9.75 -12.97 6.33
N MET A 278 -11.01 -13.27 6.67
CA MET A 278 -11.44 -13.60 8.02
C MET A 278 -11.97 -15.03 8.10
N GLY A 279 -11.13 -15.99 8.51
CA GLY A 279 -11.56 -17.40 8.57
C GLY A 279 -11.76 -18.05 7.20
N ALA A 280 -10.97 -17.68 6.21
CA ALA A 280 -11.03 -18.28 4.87
C ALA A 280 -10.85 -19.80 4.87
N SER A 281 -11.50 -20.44 3.89
CA SER A 281 -11.35 -21.87 3.61
C SER A 281 -10.63 -22.10 2.27
N ARG A 282 -10.77 -23.31 1.71
CA ARG A 282 -10.23 -23.74 0.43
C ARG A 282 -11.23 -24.61 -0.33
N PHE A 283 -11.05 -24.67 -1.64
CA PHE A 283 -11.76 -25.59 -2.51
C PHE A 283 -11.00 -26.92 -2.65
N ASP A 284 -11.70 -28.03 -2.47
CA ASP A 284 -11.31 -29.34 -2.99
C ASP A 284 -11.71 -29.38 -4.47
N ILE A 285 -10.71 -29.35 -5.37
CA ILE A 285 -10.91 -29.25 -6.81
C ILE A 285 -10.76 -30.64 -7.44
N ARG A 286 -11.83 -31.12 -8.06
CA ARG A 286 -11.93 -32.47 -8.65
C ARG A 286 -11.98 -32.46 -10.18
N SER A 287 -12.21 -31.29 -10.76
CA SER A 287 -12.31 -31.10 -12.21
C SER A 287 -10.99 -30.58 -12.80
N ALA A 288 -10.56 -31.17 -13.91
CA ALA A 288 -9.39 -30.69 -14.66
C ALA A 288 -9.61 -29.30 -15.32
N SER A 289 -10.86 -28.84 -15.40
CA SER A 289 -11.21 -27.51 -15.93
C SER A 289 -10.97 -26.37 -14.95
N CYS A 290 -10.61 -26.69 -13.69
CA CYS A 290 -10.38 -25.76 -12.62
C CYS A 290 -8.95 -25.88 -12.09
N ARG A 291 -8.32 -24.73 -11.82
CA ARG A 291 -6.98 -24.64 -11.23
C ARG A 291 -7.04 -23.89 -9.91
N GLY A 292 -6.48 -24.50 -8.86
CA GLY A 292 -6.34 -23.87 -7.54
C GLY A 292 -5.13 -22.94 -7.47
N GLU A 293 -5.29 -21.84 -6.75
CA GLU A 293 -4.26 -20.86 -6.39
C GLU A 293 -4.35 -20.58 -4.88
N ALA A 294 -3.28 -19.99 -4.30
CA ALA A 294 -3.24 -19.60 -2.89
C ALA A 294 -3.69 -20.72 -1.93
N SER A 295 -3.11 -21.92 -2.09
CA SER A 295 -3.45 -23.11 -1.30
C SER A 295 -4.93 -23.52 -1.36
N GLY A 296 -5.59 -23.24 -2.49
CA GLY A 296 -6.98 -23.57 -2.74
C GLY A 296 -7.99 -22.50 -2.30
N LEU A 297 -7.53 -21.36 -1.78
CA LEU A 297 -8.40 -20.20 -1.48
C LEU A 297 -9.09 -19.67 -2.74
N ILE A 298 -8.37 -19.68 -3.87
CA ILE A 298 -8.86 -19.21 -5.15
C ILE A 298 -8.91 -20.40 -6.11
N ALA A 299 -10.00 -20.55 -6.85
CA ALA A 299 -10.11 -21.48 -7.96
C ALA A 299 -10.45 -20.73 -9.25
N ARG A 300 -9.68 -20.96 -10.32
CA ARG A 300 -9.96 -20.44 -11.66
C ARG A 300 -10.47 -21.57 -12.54
N CYS A 301 -11.70 -21.44 -13.01
CA CYS A 301 -12.36 -22.46 -13.82
C CYS A 301 -12.66 -21.93 -15.23
N ARG A 302 -12.46 -22.78 -16.23
CA ARG A 302 -12.97 -22.57 -17.59
C ARG A 302 -14.20 -23.45 -17.79
N ILE A 303 -15.34 -22.83 -18.02
CA ILE A 303 -16.63 -23.52 -18.04
C ILE A 303 -17.30 -23.21 -19.38
N GLY A 304 -17.36 -24.20 -20.27
CA GLY A 304 -17.74 -23.97 -21.66
C GLY A 304 -16.81 -22.92 -22.31
N SER A 305 -17.41 -21.87 -22.88
CA SER A 305 -16.69 -20.74 -23.48
C SER A 305 -16.37 -19.63 -22.47
N GLY A 306 -16.90 -19.69 -21.25
CA GLY A 306 -16.69 -18.65 -20.23
C GLY A 306 -15.70 -19.05 -19.14
N THR A 307 -15.61 -18.19 -18.14
CA THR A 307 -14.65 -18.33 -17.03
C THR A 307 -15.29 -17.97 -15.71
N ALA A 308 -14.91 -18.68 -14.65
CA ALA A 308 -15.30 -18.35 -13.28
C ALA A 308 -14.05 -18.27 -12.39
N VAL A 309 -13.91 -17.17 -11.65
CA VAL A 309 -12.98 -17.06 -10.52
C VAL A 309 -13.82 -17.26 -9.26
N LEU A 310 -13.45 -18.24 -8.45
CA LEU A 310 -14.10 -18.54 -7.19
C LEU A 310 -13.14 -18.27 -6.04
N VAL A 311 -13.64 -17.65 -4.98
CA VAL A 311 -12.88 -17.37 -3.76
C VAL A 311 -13.62 -17.98 -2.58
N ALA A 312 -12.91 -18.77 -1.78
CA ALA A 312 -13.44 -19.51 -0.62
C ALA A 312 -13.57 -18.62 0.64
N ASP A 313 -13.94 -17.36 0.42
CA ASP A 313 -14.11 -16.31 1.42
C ASP A 313 -14.92 -15.18 0.78
N ALA A 314 -15.94 -14.69 1.49
CA ALA A 314 -16.70 -13.49 1.09
C ALA A 314 -16.43 -12.31 2.02
N ASP A 315 -15.88 -12.55 3.21
CA ASP A 315 -15.47 -11.47 4.10
C ASP A 315 -14.33 -10.65 3.52
N MET A 316 -13.53 -11.19 2.59
CA MET A 316 -12.42 -10.44 1.96
C MET A 316 -12.81 -9.06 1.40
N ILE A 317 -14.08 -8.84 1.00
CA ILE A 317 -14.59 -7.55 0.49
C ILE A 317 -15.17 -6.64 1.57
N ASP A 318 -15.21 -7.06 2.83
CA ASP A 318 -15.49 -6.23 4.01
C ASP A 318 -14.40 -5.16 4.13
N ASP A 319 -14.81 -3.90 4.23
CA ASP A 319 -13.90 -2.76 4.27
C ASP A 319 -12.91 -2.83 5.43
N ARG A 320 -13.26 -3.48 6.54
CA ARG A 320 -12.35 -3.63 7.69
C ARG A 320 -11.11 -4.47 7.38
N LEU A 321 -11.14 -5.30 6.32
CA LEU A 321 -10.01 -6.17 5.95
C LEU A 321 -9.06 -5.54 4.93
N TRP A 322 -9.47 -4.46 4.25
CA TRP A 322 -8.67 -3.85 3.18
C TRP A 322 -8.62 -2.32 3.18
N LEU A 323 -9.43 -1.63 3.99
CA LEU A 323 -9.48 -0.17 4.08
C LEU A 323 -8.99 0.29 5.45
N ALA A 324 -7.82 0.95 5.47
CA ALA A 324 -7.21 1.47 6.69
C ALA A 324 -7.79 2.84 7.11
N ASP A 325 -8.29 3.63 6.16
CA ASP A 325 -8.90 4.94 6.38
C ASP A 325 -10.25 5.04 5.64
N PRO A 326 -11.38 4.85 6.36
CA PRO A 326 -12.73 4.86 5.78
C PRO A 326 -13.12 6.16 5.06
N ASP A 327 -12.50 7.29 5.42
CA ASP A 327 -12.81 8.60 4.83
C ASP A 327 -12.17 8.78 3.45
N ARG A 328 -11.22 7.92 3.09
CA ARG A 328 -10.44 8.01 1.84
C ARG A 328 -10.48 6.72 1.01
N PRO A 329 -11.65 6.15 0.68
CA PRO A 329 -11.76 4.86 0.00
C PRO A 329 -11.12 4.84 -1.39
N PHE A 330 -11.05 5.98 -2.08
CA PHE A 330 -10.43 6.11 -3.39
C PHE A 330 -8.91 6.27 -3.36
N ALA A 331 -8.31 6.48 -2.19
CA ALA A 331 -6.88 6.74 -2.06
C ALA A 331 -6.15 5.41 -1.85
N PRO A 332 -5.28 4.96 -2.78
CA PRO A 332 -4.60 3.67 -2.61
C PRO A 332 -3.68 3.62 -1.37
N ASP A 333 -3.16 4.78 -0.91
CA ASP A 333 -2.39 4.94 0.33
C ASP A 333 -3.22 4.76 1.61
N ALA A 334 -4.55 4.70 1.49
CA ALA A 334 -5.48 4.43 2.57
C ALA A 334 -5.88 2.95 2.67
N TRP A 335 -5.31 2.07 1.84
CA TRP A 335 -5.66 0.65 1.83
C TRP A 335 -4.70 -0.17 2.70
N SER A 336 -5.18 -1.30 3.21
CA SER A 336 -4.43 -2.32 3.95
C SER A 336 -4.27 -3.65 3.21
N ALA A 337 -4.95 -3.81 2.08
CA ALA A 337 -4.82 -4.95 1.17
C ALA A 337 -5.15 -4.56 -0.28
N ASP A 338 -4.78 -5.41 -1.25
CA ASP A 338 -5.08 -5.25 -2.67
C ASP A 338 -6.48 -5.73 -3.07
N THR A 339 -7.36 -6.06 -2.12
CA THR A 339 -8.71 -6.58 -2.38
C THR A 339 -9.43 -5.83 -3.53
N PRO A 340 -9.56 -4.48 -3.52
CA PRO A 340 -10.28 -3.80 -4.60
C PRO A 340 -9.62 -4.00 -5.97
N ALA A 341 -8.29 -3.99 -6.01
CA ALA A 341 -7.52 -4.21 -7.24
C ALA A 341 -7.69 -5.64 -7.76
N LEU A 342 -7.66 -6.64 -6.86
CA LEU A 342 -7.87 -8.05 -7.19
C LEU A 342 -9.29 -8.32 -7.71
N VAL A 343 -10.32 -7.78 -7.05
CA VAL A 343 -11.72 -7.92 -7.49
C VAL A 343 -11.91 -7.30 -8.87
N ALA A 344 -11.38 -6.10 -9.10
CA ALA A 344 -11.42 -5.49 -10.43
C ALA A 344 -10.70 -6.35 -11.47
N GLN A 345 -9.52 -6.89 -11.12
CA GLN A 345 -8.69 -7.71 -12.02
C GLN A 345 -9.39 -9.01 -12.40
N TRP A 346 -10.01 -9.69 -11.45
CA TRP A 346 -10.76 -10.92 -11.71
C TRP A 346 -12.02 -10.68 -12.56
N LEU A 347 -12.54 -9.45 -12.56
CA LEU A 347 -13.60 -8.97 -13.45
C LEU A 347 -13.09 -8.33 -14.75
N GLY A 348 -11.80 -8.49 -15.06
CA GLY A 348 -11.21 -8.08 -16.35
C GLY A 348 -10.82 -6.59 -16.44
N ARG A 349 -10.73 -5.86 -15.32
CA ARG A 349 -10.26 -4.46 -15.28
C ARG A 349 -9.11 -4.29 -14.31
N SER A 350 -8.22 -3.32 -14.52
CA SER A 350 -7.15 -3.02 -13.56
C SER A 350 -7.42 -1.74 -12.79
N LEU A 351 -6.98 -1.73 -11.53
CA LEU A 351 -6.77 -0.50 -10.76
C LEU A 351 -5.28 -0.18 -10.78
N PRO A 352 -4.90 1.08 -11.09
CA PRO A 352 -3.50 1.47 -11.19
C PRO A 352 -2.81 1.44 -9.82
N GLY A 353 -1.48 1.42 -9.86
CA GLY A 353 -0.61 1.44 -8.69
C GLY A 353 -0.13 0.05 -8.33
N GLU A 354 1.18 -0.16 -8.45
CA GLU A 354 1.86 -1.29 -7.85
C GLU A 354 2.02 -1.00 -6.36
N ARG A 355 1.64 -1.94 -5.50
CA ARG A 355 1.71 -1.79 -4.05
C ARG A 355 2.60 -2.87 -3.47
N GLN A 356 3.33 -2.50 -2.43
CA GLN A 356 4.18 -3.40 -1.66
C GLN A 356 3.69 -3.38 -0.22
N TRP A 357 3.75 -4.52 0.44
CA TRP A 357 3.21 -4.68 1.78
C TRP A 357 4.23 -5.29 2.72
N VAL A 358 4.16 -4.92 4.00
CA VAL A 358 4.95 -5.55 5.06
C VAL A 358 4.59 -7.03 5.13
N ARG A 359 5.56 -7.94 5.02
CA ARG A 359 5.31 -9.39 5.04
C ARG A 359 4.94 -9.92 6.42
N SER A 360 5.71 -9.52 7.42
CA SER A 360 5.57 -9.97 8.79
C SER A 360 6.04 -8.91 9.78
N ASN A 361 5.61 -9.04 11.03
CA ASN A 361 6.11 -8.18 12.12
C ASN A 361 7.61 -8.37 12.33
N GLU A 362 8.12 -9.60 12.17
CA GLU A 362 9.55 -9.91 12.30
C GLU A 362 10.38 -9.20 11.23
N ASP A 363 9.93 -9.22 9.97
CA ASP A 363 10.60 -8.54 8.86
C ASP A 363 10.58 -7.02 9.04
N LEU A 364 9.49 -6.46 9.57
CA LEU A 364 9.41 -5.04 9.89
C LEU A 364 10.40 -4.66 11.00
N VAL A 365 10.41 -5.40 12.12
CA VAL A 365 11.34 -5.15 13.23
C VAL A 365 12.79 -5.30 12.78
N LYS A 366 13.10 -6.32 11.98
CA LYS A 366 14.41 -6.52 11.36
C LYS A 366 14.77 -5.35 10.45
N GLY A 367 13.84 -4.92 9.59
CA GLY A 367 14.00 -3.78 8.69
C GLY A 367 14.33 -2.49 9.43
N VAL A 368 13.57 -2.15 10.48
CA VAL A 368 13.78 -0.95 11.30
C VAL A 368 15.16 -0.99 11.98
N ARG A 369 15.51 -2.13 12.60
CA ARG A 369 16.81 -2.31 13.27
C ARG A 369 17.99 -2.08 12.31
N TRP A 370 17.99 -2.77 11.17
CA TRP A 370 19.08 -2.68 10.21
C TRP A 370 19.14 -1.32 9.52
N ALA A 371 18.00 -0.70 9.24
CA ALA A 371 17.97 0.63 8.65
C ALA A 371 18.52 1.72 9.58
N ILE A 372 18.20 1.66 10.88
CA ILE A 372 18.77 2.58 11.87
C ILE A 372 20.28 2.39 11.98
N LEU A 373 20.76 1.13 12.10
CA LEU A 373 22.18 0.83 12.19
C LEU A 373 22.94 1.28 10.94
N ALA A 374 22.45 0.95 9.75
CA ALA A 374 23.04 1.37 8.49
C ALA A 374 23.09 2.90 8.36
N GLY A 375 22.00 3.59 8.73
CA GLY A 375 21.94 5.05 8.74
C GLY A 375 22.96 5.68 9.69
N MET A 376 23.11 5.14 10.91
CA MET A 376 24.11 5.61 11.88
C MET A 376 25.54 5.37 11.40
N ILE A 377 25.84 4.18 10.86
CA ILE A 377 27.16 3.87 10.29
C ILE A 377 27.48 4.84 9.14
N TRP A 378 26.53 5.06 8.23
CA TRP A 378 26.69 5.98 7.10
C TRP A 378 26.95 7.42 7.56
N ALA A 379 26.19 7.90 8.55
CA ALA A 379 26.39 9.22 9.14
C ALA A 379 27.76 9.35 9.83
N GLY A 380 28.19 8.32 10.54
CA GLY A 380 29.51 8.24 11.18
C GLY A 380 30.66 8.30 10.17
N LEU A 381 30.54 7.59 9.05
CA LEU A 381 31.51 7.64 7.94
C LEU A 381 31.60 9.04 7.35
N GLY A 382 30.45 9.68 7.08
CA GLY A 382 30.41 11.06 6.58
C GLY A 382 31.07 12.04 7.54
N TRP A 383 30.80 11.89 8.83
CA TRP A 383 31.46 12.69 9.86
C TRP A 383 32.98 12.50 9.84
N ALA A 384 33.48 11.25 9.84
CA ALA A 384 34.91 10.97 9.83
C ALA A 384 35.62 11.54 8.59
N LEU A 385 35.01 11.40 7.41
CA LEU A 385 35.54 11.86 6.13
C LEU A 385 35.57 13.39 6.03
N PHE A 386 34.49 14.08 6.42
CA PHE A 386 34.35 15.53 6.22
C PHE A 386 34.75 16.38 7.43
N TRP A 387 35.00 15.78 8.60
CA TRP A 387 35.48 16.49 9.81
C TRP A 387 36.98 16.85 9.74
N ARG A 388 37.80 16.06 9.01
CA ARG A 388 39.27 16.25 8.96
C ARG A 388 39.74 17.43 8.08
N GLY A 389 38.86 18.10 7.36
CA GLY A 389 39.20 19.17 6.41
C GLY A 389 39.71 20.50 7.00
N LYS A 390 39.86 20.65 8.33
CA LYS A 390 40.29 21.92 8.96
C LYS A 390 41.59 21.89 9.78
N ARG A 391 42.34 20.78 9.77
CA ARG A 391 43.69 20.73 10.37
C ARG A 391 44.78 20.56 9.31
N ARG A 392 44.93 21.53 8.41
CA ARG A 392 46.23 21.78 7.77
C ARG A 392 46.87 22.96 8.51
N ILE A 393 47.70 22.64 9.50
CA ILE A 393 48.67 23.60 10.05
C ILE A 393 49.68 23.83 8.92
N PRO A 394 49.87 25.06 8.41
CA PRO A 394 50.95 25.29 7.45
C PRO A 394 52.29 25.04 8.16
N PRO A 395 53.24 24.31 7.55
CA PRO A 395 54.58 24.21 8.11
C PRO A 395 55.15 25.64 8.17
N GLY A 396 55.44 26.10 9.39
CA GLY A 396 56.07 27.39 9.61
C GLY A 396 57.39 27.45 8.86
N THR A 397 57.42 28.22 7.78
CA THR A 397 58.64 28.62 7.10
C THR A 397 59.41 29.56 8.02
N TYR A 398 60.59 29.12 8.43
CA TYR A 398 61.69 29.94 8.92
C TYR A 398 61.85 31.21 8.07
N VAL A 399 61.94 32.37 8.72
CA VAL A 399 62.66 33.54 8.19
C VAL A 399 63.58 34.04 9.29
N ALA A 400 64.88 33.86 9.07
CA ALA A 400 65.95 34.45 9.84
C ALA A 400 66.34 35.83 9.25
N GLY A 401 66.76 36.75 10.12
CA GLY A 401 67.49 37.97 9.79
C GLY A 401 66.70 39.25 10.09
N ARG A 402 67.29 40.35 10.58
CA ARG A 402 68.64 40.66 11.06
C ARG A 402 68.54 42.08 11.66
N ASN A 403 69.20 42.29 12.81
CA ASN A 403 69.75 43.53 13.37
C ASN A 403 69.08 44.90 13.13
N GLU A 404 68.73 45.58 14.23
CA GLU A 404 69.09 47.00 14.43
C GLU A 404 69.36 47.32 15.90
N LYS A 405 70.21 48.33 16.11
CA LYS A 405 71.19 48.58 17.19
C LYS A 405 70.64 49.34 18.44
N PRO A 406 71.47 49.52 19.50
CA PRO A 406 71.04 49.91 20.84
C PRO A 406 71.00 51.42 21.09
N SER A 407 70.25 51.86 22.11
CA SER A 407 70.36 53.19 22.71
C SER A 407 70.34 53.10 24.23
N LYS A 408 71.39 53.66 24.86
CA LYS A 408 71.55 53.92 26.30
C LYS A 408 70.81 55.21 26.70
N ARG A 409 70.35 55.25 27.96
CA ARG A 409 70.11 56.35 28.92
C ARG A 409 68.85 55.98 29.73
N ASP A 410 68.83 55.93 31.06
CA ASP A 410 69.70 56.49 32.11
C ASP A 410 70.00 55.46 33.21
#